data_AF-A0A532VHN8-F1
#
_entry.id   AF-A0A532VHN8-F1
#
_cell.length_a   1.000
_cell.length_b   1.000
_cell.length_c   1.000
_cell.angle_alpha   90.00
_cell.angle_beta   90.00
_cell.angle_gamma   90.00
#
_symmetry.space_group_name_H-M   'P 1'
#
loop_
_entity.id
_entity.type
_entity.pdbx_description
1 polymer ?
#
loop_
_entity_poly.entity_id
_entity_poly.type
_entity_poly.pdbx_seq_one_letter_code
_entity_poly.pdbx_strand_id
1 'polypeptide(L)'
;MHNQKTAARAIKVGGQVKWISERNDILGCIDIISVKGNSKPLFIQCTLHTGVKKRLKELAQCEWPFEYVSIQLWQKRDREINIKESNGRELVDCGRIVRGELYRKVKTRGQKFGIRGGLAGD
;
A
#
# COMPACT_ATOMS: atom_id res chain seq x y z
N MET A 1 11.24 0.11 -33.87
CA MET A 1 10.41 -0.51 -32.83
C MET A 1 11.29 -0.84 -31.63
N HIS A 2 11.14 -0.14 -30.52
CA HIS A 2 11.91 -0.38 -29.31
C HIS A 2 11.31 -1.60 -28.58
N ASN A 3 12.14 -2.58 -28.22
CA ASN A 3 11.79 -3.80 -27.48
C ASN A 3 10.84 -3.51 -26.30
N GLN A 4 9.53 -3.73 -26.46
CA GLN A 4 8.61 -3.70 -25.33
C GLN A 4 8.75 -5.02 -24.56
N LYS A 5 9.67 -5.03 -23.59
CA LYS A 5 9.78 -6.12 -22.62
C LYS A 5 8.54 -6.12 -21.70
N THR A 6 8.05 -7.30 -21.36
CA THR A 6 6.88 -7.55 -20.51
C THR A 6 6.96 -6.79 -19.18
N ALA A 7 5.89 -6.08 -18.80
CA ALA A 7 5.88 -5.21 -17.62
C ALA A 7 5.62 -5.95 -16.29
N ALA A 8 4.97 -7.11 -16.37
CA ALA A 8 4.62 -7.95 -15.23
C ALA A 8 4.74 -9.43 -15.59
N ARG A 9 4.98 -10.26 -14.57
CA ARG A 9 4.99 -11.72 -14.67
C ARG A 9 3.99 -12.33 -13.70
N ALA A 10 3.26 -13.32 -14.16
CA ALA A 10 2.41 -14.13 -13.30
C ALA A 10 3.26 -15.17 -12.53
N ILE A 11 3.05 -15.26 -11.22
CA ILE A 11 3.60 -16.31 -10.35
C ILE A 11 2.47 -17.05 -9.65
N LYS A 12 2.63 -18.36 -9.43
CA LYS A 12 1.69 -19.15 -8.63
C LYS A 12 2.21 -19.27 -7.20
N VAL A 13 1.42 -18.83 -6.22
CA VAL A 13 1.74 -18.94 -4.79
C VAL A 13 0.52 -19.52 -4.08
N GLY A 14 0.67 -20.71 -3.48
CA GLY A 14 -0.43 -21.38 -2.76
C GLY A 14 -1.66 -21.65 -3.63
N GLY A 15 -1.47 -21.99 -4.91
CA GLY A 15 -2.57 -22.25 -5.85
C GLY A 15 -3.22 -21.00 -6.46
N GLN A 16 -2.87 -19.79 -6.00
CA GLN A 16 -3.40 -18.54 -6.55
C GLN A 16 -2.41 -17.90 -7.54
N VAL A 17 -2.93 -17.32 -8.62
CA VAL A 17 -2.14 -16.51 -9.57
C VAL A 17 -1.96 -15.11 -8.98
N LYS A 18 -0.71 -14.71 -8.78
CA LYS A 18 -0.31 -13.37 -8.35
C LYS A 18 0.52 -12.72 -9.45
N TRP A 19 0.32 -11.43 -9.70
CA TRP A 19 1.10 -10.67 -10.67
C TRP A 19 2.19 -9.90 -9.95
N ILE A 20 3.43 -10.07 -10.38
CA ILE A 20 4.58 -9.31 -9.90
C ILE A 20 5.06 -8.36 -10.98
N SER A 21 5.33 -7.11 -10.61
CA SER A 21 5.90 -6.11 -11.48
C SER A 21 7.35 -6.48 -11.81
N GLU A 22 7.71 -6.63 -13.09
CA GLU A 22 9.10 -6.90 -13.50
C GLU A 22 9.88 -5.63 -13.82
N ARG A 23 9.16 -4.54 -14.12
CA ARG A 23 9.72 -3.19 -14.02
C ARG A 23 9.40 -2.65 -12.63
N ASN A 24 10.28 -1.87 -12.02
CA ASN A 24 9.95 -1.12 -10.80
C ASN A 24 8.88 -0.01 -11.05
N ASP A 25 8.28 0.01 -12.24
CA ASP A 25 7.67 1.18 -12.85
C ASP A 25 6.32 0.89 -13.53
N ILE A 26 5.51 -0.09 -13.09
CA ILE A 26 4.15 -0.20 -13.66
C ILE A 26 3.37 1.12 -13.44
N LEU A 27 3.70 1.88 -12.37
CA LEU A 27 3.20 3.24 -12.12
C LEU A 27 4.27 4.20 -11.52
N GLY A 28 5.57 3.88 -11.61
CA GLY A 28 6.69 4.64 -11.01
C GLY A 28 6.68 4.82 -9.48
N CYS A 29 5.58 4.48 -8.82
CA CYS A 29 5.32 4.72 -7.41
C CYS A 29 4.51 3.62 -6.71
N ILE A 30 4.00 2.59 -7.39
CA ILE A 30 3.19 1.53 -6.76
C ILE A 30 3.84 0.16 -6.93
N ASP A 31 3.96 -0.58 -5.83
CA ASP A 31 4.58 -1.91 -5.77
C ASP A 31 3.55 -3.04 -5.77
N ILE A 32 2.40 -2.83 -5.11
CA ILE A 32 1.36 -3.86 -4.94
C ILE A 32 -0.01 -3.25 -5.23
N ILE A 33 -0.87 -4.00 -5.91
CA ILE A 33 -2.28 -3.68 -6.07
C ILE A 33 -3.08 -4.82 -5.42
N SER A 34 -3.96 -4.46 -4.48
CA SER A 34 -4.86 -5.39 -3.79
C SER A 34 -6.30 -5.08 -4.20
N VAL A 35 -6.99 -6.09 -4.71
CA VAL A 35 -8.40 -5.99 -5.13
C VAL A 35 -9.20 -6.99 -4.30
N LYS A 36 -10.24 -6.50 -3.62
CA LYS A 36 -11.20 -7.31 -2.87
C LYS A 36 -12.61 -6.91 -3.31
N GLY A 37 -13.49 -7.89 -3.51
CA GLY A 37 -14.88 -7.66 -3.93
C GLY A 37 -15.56 -6.59 -3.06
N ASN A 38 -16.31 -5.69 -3.70
CA ASN A 38 -17.00 -4.54 -3.11
C ASN A 38 -16.11 -3.51 -2.37
N SER A 39 -14.79 -3.61 -2.46
CA SER A 39 -13.85 -2.65 -1.87
C SER A 39 -13.14 -1.85 -2.96
N LYS A 40 -12.73 -0.63 -2.64
CA LYS A 40 -11.84 0.16 -3.51
C LYS A 40 -10.54 -0.63 -3.77
N PRO A 41 -10.05 -0.70 -5.02
CA PRO A 41 -8.70 -1.16 -5.28
C PRO A 41 -7.70 -0.39 -4.41
N LEU A 42 -6.83 -1.13 -3.72
CA LEU A 42 -5.81 -0.59 -2.85
C LEU A 42 -4.46 -0.67 -3.55
N PHE A 43 -3.90 0.49 -3.86
CA PHE A 43 -2.57 0.66 -4.40
C PHE A 43 -1.61 0.86 -3.23
N ILE A 44 -0.52 0.10 -3.19
CA ILE A 44 0.43 0.11 -2.08
C ILE A 44 1.82 0.40 -2.64
N GLN A 45 2.44 1.45 -2.11
CA GLN A 45 3.85 1.72 -2.27
C GLN A 45 4.62 1.20 -1.06
N CYS A 46 5.64 0.40 -1.28
CA CYS A 46 6.54 -0.10 -0.26
C CYS A 46 7.84 0.72 -0.28
N THR A 47 8.36 1.08 0.90
CA THR A 47 9.64 1.80 0.97
C THR A 47 10.46 1.40 2.19
N LEU A 48 11.76 1.22 1.97
CA LEU A 48 12.77 1.15 3.04
C LEU A 48 13.30 2.54 3.40
N HIS A 49 13.12 3.53 2.52
CA HIS A 49 13.68 4.87 2.68
C HIS A 49 12.91 5.71 3.70
N THR A 50 13.64 6.60 4.39
CA THR A 50 13.09 7.66 5.26
C THR A 50 12.36 8.76 4.50
N GLY A 51 12.51 8.83 3.18
CA GLY A 51 12.00 9.87 2.27
C GLY A 51 10.49 9.86 2.01
N VAL A 52 9.65 9.74 3.05
CA VAL A 52 8.17 9.79 2.94
C VAL A 52 7.71 11.05 2.19
N LYS A 53 8.34 12.20 2.45
CA LYS A 53 8.03 13.46 1.76
C LYS A 53 8.26 13.38 0.25
N LYS A 54 9.30 12.68 -0.20
CA LYS A 54 9.59 12.49 -1.63
C LYS A 54 8.51 11.61 -2.26
N ARG A 55 8.13 10.52 -1.58
CA ARG A 55 7.07 9.62 -2.06
C ARG A 55 5.71 10.31 -2.14
N LEU A 56 5.37 11.17 -1.18
CA LEU A 56 4.16 12.00 -1.27
C LEU A 56 4.20 12.91 -2.51
N LYS A 57 5.35 13.52 -2.83
CA LYS A 57 5.50 14.34 -4.04
C LYS A 57 5.31 13.51 -5.32
N GLU A 58 5.87 12.32 -5.37
CA GLU A 58 5.71 11.39 -6.51
C GLU A 58 4.25 10.96 -6.66
N LEU A 59 3.58 10.59 -5.57
CA LEU A 59 2.16 10.26 -5.58
C LEU A 59 1.30 11.45 -6.05
N ALA A 60 1.69 12.68 -5.69
CA ALA A 60 1.00 13.90 -6.12
C ALA A 60 1.21 14.25 -7.60
N GLN A 61 2.14 13.60 -8.32
CA GLN A 61 2.30 13.79 -9.77
C GLN A 61 1.19 13.12 -10.58
N CYS A 62 0.40 12.24 -9.96
CA CYS A 62 -0.72 11.58 -10.60
C CYS A 62 -2.05 12.08 -10.02
N GLU A 63 -3.02 12.34 -10.89
CA GLU A 63 -4.40 12.67 -10.50
C GLU A 63 -5.16 11.40 -10.13
N TRP A 64 -5.07 11.02 -8.86
CA TRP A 64 -5.73 9.81 -8.38
C TRP A 64 -7.22 10.03 -8.10
N PRO A 65 -8.10 9.16 -8.60
CA PRO A 65 -9.53 9.23 -8.30
C PRO A 65 -9.81 8.59 -6.93
N PHE A 66 -9.49 9.29 -5.83
CA PHE A 66 -9.62 8.79 -4.45
C PHE A 66 -11.05 8.34 -4.08
N GLU A 67 -12.06 8.74 -4.85
CA GLU A 67 -13.43 8.22 -4.74
C GLU A 67 -13.54 6.74 -5.13
N TYR A 68 -12.67 6.24 -6.03
CA TYR A 68 -12.67 4.84 -6.50
C TYR A 68 -11.47 4.03 -6.00
N VAL A 69 -10.37 4.69 -5.61
CA VAL A 69 -9.13 4.00 -5.20
C VAL A 69 -8.67 4.38 -3.80
N SER A 70 -7.96 3.47 -3.15
CA SER A 70 -7.21 3.73 -1.91
C SER A 70 -5.71 3.62 -2.21
N ILE A 71 -4.90 4.48 -1.57
CA ILE A 71 -3.44 4.46 -1.74
C ILE A 71 -2.78 4.40 -0.37
N GLN A 72 -1.88 3.44 -0.17
CA GLN A 72 -1.11 3.31 1.05
C GLN A 72 0.38 3.36 0.80
N LEU A 73 1.11 3.94 1.76
CA LEU A 73 2.56 3.85 1.86
C LEU A 73 2.92 2.92 3.02
N TRP A 74 3.60 1.83 2.72
CA TRP A 74 4.10 0.84 3.65
C TRP A 74 5.59 1.05 3.85
N GLN A 75 5.95 1.67 4.97
CA GLN A 75 7.33 1.99 5.30
C GLN A 75 7.90 0.96 6.28
N LYS A 76 8.86 0.14 5.83
CA LYS A 76 9.59 -0.76 6.74
C LYS A 76 10.57 0.05 7.60
N ARG A 77 10.48 -0.10 8.92
CA ARG A 77 11.43 0.41 9.90
C ARG A 77 11.77 -0.72 10.87
N ASP A 78 13.04 -1.08 10.96
CA ASP A 78 13.52 -2.16 11.80
C ASP A 78 12.71 -3.46 11.62
N ARG A 79 11.89 -3.80 12.62
CA ARG A 79 11.06 -5.02 12.71
C ARG A 79 9.56 -4.75 12.52
N GLU A 80 9.20 -3.55 12.09
CA GLU A 80 7.81 -3.15 11.81
C GLU A 80 7.65 -2.50 10.43
N ILE A 81 6.41 -2.47 9.95
CA ILE A 81 6.01 -1.74 8.75
C ILE A 81 4.97 -0.72 9.19
N ASN A 82 5.28 0.56 9.06
CA ASN A 82 4.34 1.64 9.31
C ASN A 82 3.47 1.85 8.06
N ILE A 83 2.15 1.87 8.24
CA ILE A 83 1.20 2.03 7.15
C ILE A 83 0.57 3.42 7.25
N LYS A 84 0.71 4.19 6.17
CA LYS A 84 0.01 5.45 5.98
C LYS A 84 -0.93 5.35 4.79
N GLU A 85 -2.06 6.02 4.85
CA GLU A 85 -3.03 6.10 3.75
C GLU A 85 -3.07 7.54 3.22
N SER A 86 -3.11 7.70 1.90
CA SER A 86 -3.27 9.00 1.25
C SER A 86 -4.74 9.40 1.21
N ASN A 87 -5.02 10.65 1.55
CA ASN A 87 -6.32 11.29 1.33
C ASN A 87 -6.31 12.26 0.13
N GLY A 88 -5.24 12.23 -0.68
CA GLY A 88 -5.01 13.14 -1.79
C GLY A 88 -4.30 14.44 -1.43
N ARG A 89 -4.14 14.75 -0.14
CA ARG A 89 -3.38 15.93 0.33
C ARG A 89 -2.16 15.53 1.14
N GLU A 90 -2.29 14.50 1.96
CA GLU A 90 -1.26 14.04 2.87
C GLU A 90 -1.34 12.53 3.12
N LEU A 91 -0.32 11.99 3.80
CA LEU A 91 -0.26 10.61 4.26
C LEU A 91 -0.59 10.53 5.76
N VAL A 92 -1.73 9.93 6.10
CA VAL A 92 -2.20 9.77 7.47
C VAL A 92 -1.86 8.37 7.97
N ASP A 93 -1.30 8.26 9.17
CA ASP A 93 -1.06 6.95 9.78
C ASP A 93 -2.38 6.18 9.94
N CYS A 94 -2.47 4.97 9.39
CA CYS A 94 -3.65 4.12 9.49
C CYS A 94 -3.38 2.77 10.15
N GLY A 95 -2.11 2.39 10.33
CA GLY A 95 -1.76 1.18 11.04
C GLY A 95 -0.27 0.87 11.02
N ARG A 96 0.06 -0.31 11.50
CA ARG A 96 1.40 -0.89 11.40
C ARG A 96 1.32 -2.41 11.35
N ILE A 97 2.33 -3.05 10.79
CA ILE A 97 2.53 -4.50 10.86
C ILE A 97 3.74 -4.74 11.74
N VAL A 98 3.60 -5.55 12.78
CA VAL A 98 4.70 -5.93 13.68
C VAL A 98 4.78 -7.45 13.67
N ARG A 99 5.92 -8.00 13.26
CA ARG A 99 6.13 -9.48 13.18
C ARG A 99 5.03 -10.22 12.40
N GLY A 100 4.52 -9.62 11.34
CA GLY A 100 3.47 -10.21 10.49
C GLY A 100 2.04 -9.93 10.94
N GLU A 101 1.83 -9.41 12.15
CA GLU A 101 0.50 -9.07 12.65
C GLU A 101 0.12 -7.63 12.31
N LEU A 102 -1.11 -7.44 11.80
CA LEU A 102 -1.64 -6.12 11.42
C LEU A 102 -2.36 -5.44 12.58
N TYR A 103 -1.90 -4.24 12.90
CA TYR A 103 -2.47 -3.36 13.93
C TYR A 103 -3.03 -2.11 13.26
N ARG A 104 -4.37 -2.00 13.17
CA ARG A 104 -5.02 -0.84 12.55
C ARG A 104 -5.34 0.23 13.60
N LYS A 105 -5.21 1.51 13.21
CA LYS A 105 -5.76 2.63 13.99
C LYS A 105 -7.27 2.68 13.74
N VAL A 106 -8.06 2.53 14.80
CA VAL A 106 -9.52 2.68 14.71
C VAL A 106 -9.84 4.17 14.79
N LYS A 107 -10.54 4.72 13.78
CA LYS A 107 -11.10 6.07 13.84
C LYS A 107 -12.34 6.05 14.76
N THR A 108 -12.16 6.10 16.07
CA THR A 108 -13.29 6.30 16.98
C THR A 108 -13.58 7.79 17.08
N ARG A 109 -14.78 8.24 16.66
CA ARG A 109 -15.24 9.62 16.92
C ARG A 109 -15.24 9.83 18.45
N GLY A 110 -14.35 10.67 18.95
CA GLY A 110 -14.53 11.35 20.24
C GLY A 110 -13.75 10.86 21.47
N GLN A 111 -12.91 9.82 21.46
CA GLN A 111 -12.09 9.48 22.64
C GLN A 111 -10.79 8.70 22.30
N LYS A 112 -9.83 8.75 23.24
CA LYS A 112 -8.41 8.37 23.17
C LYS A 112 -8.08 7.06 22.41
N PHE A 113 -6.93 7.12 21.75
CA PHE A 113 -6.31 6.13 20.86
C PHE A 113 -6.19 4.72 21.48
N GLY A 114 -6.82 3.73 20.83
CA GLY A 114 -6.64 2.31 21.11
C GLY A 114 -6.20 1.54 19.87
N ILE A 115 -5.21 0.66 20.03
CA ILE A 115 -4.74 -0.26 18.99
C ILE A 115 -5.53 -1.57 19.13
N ARG A 116 -6.23 -2.02 18.08
CA ARG A 116 -6.79 -3.38 18.01
C ARG A 116 -5.93 -4.21 17.04
N GLY A 117 -5.35 -5.30 17.55
CA GLY A 117 -4.74 -6.34 16.73
C GLY A 117 -5.84 -7.09 15.98
N GLY A 118 -5.76 -7.12 14.67
CA GLY A 118 -6.68 -7.89 13.84
C GLY A 118 -6.02 -9.22 13.48
N LEU A 119 -6.49 -10.31 14.10
CA LEU A 119 -6.28 -11.66 13.59
C LEU A 119 -7.09 -11.78 12.30
N ALA A 120 -6.41 -11.90 11.16
CA ALA A 120 -7.00 -12.36 9.92
C ALA A 120 -6.69 -13.86 9.80
N GLY A 121 -7.59 -14.68 10.32
CA GLY A 121 -7.73 -16.08 9.91
C GLY A 121 -9.01 -16.18 9.10
N ASP A 122 -8.86 -16.48 7.82
CA ASP A 122 -9.79 -17.21 6.95
C ASP A 122 -8.95 -17.82 5.81
#